data_AF-A0A7S2B543-F1
#
_entry.id   AF-A0A7S2B543-F1
#
_cell.length_a   1.000
_cell.length_b   1.000
_cell.length_c   1.000
_cell.angle_alpha   90.00
_cell.angle_beta   90.00
_cell.angle_gamma   90.00
#
_symmetry.space_group_name_H-M   'P 1'
#
loop_
_entity.id
_entity.type
_entity.pdbx_description
1 polymer ?
#
loop_
_entity_poly.entity_id
_entity_poly.type
_entity_poly.pdbx_seq_one_letter_code
_entity_poly.pdbx_strand_id
1 'polypeptide(L)'
;DRLRQVEQFRALEHAVLVCTDIAARGLDVPGIAAVIHYHPPRSPEVFIHRSGRTARAGREGESVAVTGPGDAVQWARVYRAAGIPPASVEDSSPTAFELAAAREAARLAADLEGKIHRSKKQRSDKSWMRRTAEAAELVLSDDEADKDKGKDMAPKKALWGFYQQMLARVRRLPKRQGAAPLPRRRRRR
;
A
#
# COMPACT_ATOMS: atom_id res chain seq x y z
N ASP A 1 -7.00 10.90 10.33
CA ASP A 1 -8.11 11.58 9.64
C ASP A 1 -8.20 11.12 8.19
N ARG A 2 -9.40 10.83 7.68
CA ARG A 2 -9.64 10.21 6.36
C ARG A 2 -9.34 11.15 5.20
N LEU A 3 -9.72 12.43 5.33
CA LEU A 3 -9.52 13.44 4.28
C LEU A 3 -8.04 13.65 3.97
N ARG A 4 -7.21 13.75 5.02
CA ARG A 4 -5.76 13.88 4.89
C ARG A 4 -5.11 12.72 4.12
N GLN A 5 -5.58 11.49 4.30
CA GLN A 5 -5.04 10.32 3.58
C GLN A 5 -5.36 10.39 2.07
N VAL A 6 -6.55 10.88 1.73
CA VAL A 6 -6.97 11.08 0.35
C VAL A 6 -6.20 12.21 -0.32
N GLU A 7 -5.97 13.32 0.39
CA GLU A 7 -5.14 14.42 -0.10
C GLU A 7 -3.70 13.96 -0.38
N GLN A 8 -3.12 13.19 0.54
CA GLN A 8 -1.80 12.60 0.35
C GLN A 8 -1.76 11.65 -0.86
N PHE A 9 -2.78 10.80 -1.00
CA PHE A 9 -2.90 9.92 -2.16
C PHE A 9 -2.98 10.72 -3.48
N ARG A 10 -3.74 11.82 -3.50
CA ARG A 10 -3.88 12.68 -4.69
C ARG A 10 -2.59 13.43 -5.06
N ALA A 11 -1.78 13.78 -4.06
CA ALA A 11 -0.53 14.54 -4.23
C ALA A 11 0.62 13.68 -4.78
N LEU A 12 0.57 12.37 -4.59
CA LEU A 12 1.61 11.45 -5.04
C LEU A 12 1.33 10.97 -6.47
N GLU A 13 2.39 10.86 -7.28
CA GLU A 13 2.30 10.34 -8.66
C GLU A 13 2.05 8.83 -8.69
N HIS A 14 2.67 8.11 -7.76
CA HIS A 14 2.52 6.66 -7.58
C HIS A 14 2.13 6.38 -6.14
N ALA A 15 0.85 6.09 -5.91
CA ALA A 15 0.33 5.78 -4.59
C ALA A 15 -0.70 4.66 -4.65
N VAL A 16 -0.84 3.97 -3.52
CA VAL A 16 -1.86 2.94 -3.28
C VAL A 16 -2.66 3.38 -2.06
N LEU A 17 -3.99 3.35 -2.18
CA LEU A 17 -4.90 3.61 -1.07
C LEU A 17 -5.64 2.33 -0.73
N VAL A 18 -5.47 1.85 0.50
CA VAL A 18 -6.20 0.70 1.03
C VAL A 18 -7.39 1.21 1.83
N CYS A 19 -8.59 0.74 1.48
CA CYS A 19 -9.82 1.16 2.14
C CYS A 19 -10.84 0.02 2.18
N THR A 20 -11.73 0.07 3.18
CA THR A 20 -12.96 -0.73 3.24
C THR A 20 -14.10 0.03 2.57
N ASP A 21 -15.21 -0.65 2.25
CA ASP A 21 -16.39 -0.01 1.64
C ASP A 21 -16.92 1.16 2.48
N ILE A 22 -16.86 1.03 3.81
CA ILE A 22 -17.28 2.10 4.73
C ILE A 22 -16.32 3.27 4.68
N ALA A 23 -15.01 2.99 4.65
CA ALA A 23 -13.98 4.04 4.59
C ALA A 23 -13.98 4.78 3.23
N ALA A 24 -14.40 4.11 2.15
CA ALA A 24 -14.41 4.65 0.79
C ALA A 24 -15.67 5.47 0.42
N ARG A 25 -16.75 5.36 1.20
CA ARG A 25 -17.98 6.13 0.94
C ARG A 25 -17.74 7.63 1.11
N GLY A 26 -18.25 8.42 0.16
CA GLY A 26 -18.04 9.87 0.11
C GLY A 26 -16.65 10.28 -0.38
N LEU A 27 -15.73 9.34 -0.63
CA LEU A 27 -14.46 9.63 -1.26
C LEU A 27 -14.62 9.57 -2.78
N ASP A 28 -14.67 10.75 -3.40
CA ASP A 28 -14.46 10.89 -4.84
C ASP A 28 -12.98 11.17 -5.10
N VAL A 29 -12.29 10.30 -5.81
CA VAL A 29 -10.86 10.49 -6.13
C VAL A 29 -10.71 10.40 -7.65
N PRO A 30 -10.54 11.54 -8.34
CA PRO A 30 -10.44 11.53 -9.79
C PRO A 30 -9.11 10.94 -10.25
N GLY A 31 -9.17 10.14 -11.32
CA GLY A 31 -7.99 9.57 -11.96
C GLY A 31 -7.38 8.38 -11.23
N ILE A 32 -8.21 7.57 -10.57
CA ILE A 32 -7.81 6.21 -10.18
C ILE A 32 -7.57 5.42 -11.48
N ALA A 33 -6.37 4.85 -11.62
CA ALA A 33 -5.98 4.04 -12.76
C ALA A 33 -6.54 2.61 -12.67
N ALA A 34 -6.49 2.03 -11.47
CA ALA A 34 -6.90 0.66 -11.23
C ALA A 34 -7.60 0.51 -9.88
N VAL A 35 -8.60 -0.36 -9.82
CA VAL A 35 -9.24 -0.83 -8.59
C VAL A 35 -8.86 -2.30 -8.39
N ILE A 36 -8.29 -2.62 -7.23
CA ILE A 36 -7.92 -4.00 -6.89
C ILE A 36 -8.83 -4.48 -5.75
N HIS A 37 -9.66 -5.47 -6.04
CA HIS A 37 -10.50 -6.14 -5.05
C HIS A 37 -9.67 -7.22 -4.36
N TYR A 38 -9.13 -6.90 -3.17
CA TYR A 38 -8.40 -7.88 -2.36
C TYR A 38 -9.29 -9.06 -1.96
N HIS A 39 -10.55 -8.78 -1.61
CA HIS A 39 -11.60 -9.77 -1.50
C HIS A 39 -12.61 -9.53 -2.64
N PRO A 40 -12.92 -10.54 -3.46
CA PRO A 40 -13.89 -10.41 -4.55
C PRO A 40 -15.25 -9.91 -4.02
N PRO A 41 -15.89 -8.95 -4.71
CA PRO A 41 -17.26 -8.55 -4.42
C PRO A 41 -18.21 -9.76 -4.40
N ARG A 42 -19.15 -9.77 -3.44
CA ARG A 42 -20.13 -10.86 -3.27
C ARG A 42 -21.40 -10.67 -4.09
N SER A 43 -21.63 -9.47 -4.63
CA SER A 43 -22.78 -9.12 -5.46
C SER A 43 -22.38 -8.20 -6.61
N PRO A 44 -23.12 -8.20 -7.73
CA PRO A 44 -22.83 -7.35 -8.88
C PRO A 44 -22.95 -5.85 -8.55
N GLU A 45 -23.86 -5.46 -7.66
CA GLU A 45 -24.02 -4.07 -7.23
C GLU A 45 -22.77 -3.58 -6.49
N VAL A 46 -22.22 -4.41 -5.59
CA VAL A 46 -20.98 -4.09 -4.87
C VAL A 46 -19.81 -3.99 -5.84
N PHE A 47 -19.73 -4.90 -6.81
CA PHE A 47 -18.71 -4.83 -7.86
C PHE A 47 -18.79 -3.51 -8.63
N ILE A 48 -19.96 -3.14 -9.13
CA ILE A 48 -20.17 -1.91 -9.90
C ILE A 48 -19.81 -0.67 -9.06
N HIS A 49 -20.23 -0.60 -7.79
CA HIS A 49 -19.93 0.55 -6.91
C HIS A 49 -18.44 0.73 -6.60
N ARG A 50 -17.71 -0.38 -6.47
CA ARG A 50 -16.26 -0.39 -6.21
C ARG A 50 -15.46 -0.13 -7.49
N SER A 51 -15.80 -0.81 -8.58
CA SER A 51 -15.11 -0.67 -9.87
C SER A 51 -15.40 0.67 -10.54
N GLY A 52 -16.57 1.27 -10.27
CA GLY A 52 -16.93 2.63 -10.71
C GLY A 52 -16.07 3.76 -10.10
N ARG A 53 -14.98 3.43 -9.39
CA ARG A 53 -13.96 4.39 -8.94
C ARG A 53 -12.89 4.64 -10.00
N THR A 54 -12.68 3.69 -10.92
CA THR A 54 -11.79 3.86 -12.08
C THR A 54 -12.58 4.27 -13.33
N ALA A 55 -11.89 4.45 -14.46
CA ALA A 55 -12.47 4.71 -15.79
C ALA A 55 -13.44 5.90 -15.87
N ARG A 56 -13.26 6.92 -15.01
CA ARG A 56 -14.14 8.11 -14.97
C ARG A 56 -13.75 9.17 -16.00
N ALA A 57 -14.76 9.82 -16.56
CA ALA A 57 -14.65 10.92 -17.54
C ALA A 57 -13.94 10.49 -18.84
N GLY A 58 -14.37 9.37 -19.42
CA GLY A 58 -13.87 8.87 -20.71
C GLY A 58 -12.43 8.36 -20.69
N ARG A 59 -11.84 8.19 -19.50
CA ARG A 59 -10.51 7.58 -19.34
C ARG A 59 -10.64 6.07 -19.23
N GLU A 60 -9.63 5.37 -19.69
CA GLU A 60 -9.47 3.94 -19.43
C GLU A 60 -9.15 3.67 -17.96
N GLY A 61 -9.45 2.47 -17.51
CA GLY A 61 -9.20 2.04 -16.15
C GLY A 61 -9.36 0.54 -15.98
N GLU A 62 -8.62 -0.02 -15.02
CA GLU A 62 -8.61 -1.46 -14.77
C GLU A 62 -9.34 -1.83 -13.48
N SER A 63 -10.00 -2.97 -13.48
CA SER A 63 -10.58 -3.57 -12.27
C SER A 63 -10.10 -5.01 -12.16
N VAL A 64 -9.30 -5.29 -11.14
CA VAL A 64 -8.69 -6.60 -10.89
C VAL A 64 -9.27 -7.20 -9.62
N ALA A 65 -9.70 -8.45 -9.65
CA ALA A 65 -10.11 -9.18 -8.45
C ALA A 65 -9.10 -10.28 -8.15
N VAL A 66 -8.64 -10.33 -6.90
CA VAL A 66 -7.77 -11.41 -6.42
C VAL A 66 -8.68 -12.54 -5.93
N THR A 67 -8.65 -13.68 -6.61
CA THR A 67 -9.50 -14.84 -6.27
C THR A 67 -8.65 -16.03 -5.84
N GLY A 68 -9.01 -16.65 -4.72
CA GLY A 68 -8.54 -18.01 -4.42
C GLY A 68 -9.36 -19.07 -5.17
N PRO A 69 -8.95 -20.35 -5.11
CA PRO A 69 -9.72 -21.45 -5.70
C PRO A 69 -11.17 -21.53 -5.20
N GLY A 70 -11.40 -21.19 -3.93
CA GLY A 70 -12.74 -21.17 -3.33
C GLY A 70 -13.63 -20.01 -3.79
N ASP A 71 -13.05 -18.91 -4.28
CA ASP A 71 -13.78 -17.72 -4.68
C ASP A 71 -14.14 -17.71 -6.16
N ALA A 72 -13.41 -18.47 -7.00
CA ALA A 72 -13.49 -18.38 -8.46
C ALA A 72 -14.91 -18.60 -9.01
N VAL A 73 -15.63 -19.60 -8.49
CA VAL A 73 -17.01 -19.91 -8.93
C VAL A 73 -17.97 -18.79 -8.56
N GLN A 74 -17.89 -18.29 -7.32
CA GLN A 74 -18.75 -17.21 -6.86
C GLN A 74 -18.43 -15.91 -7.61
N TRP A 75 -17.16 -15.62 -7.83
CA TRP A 75 -16.71 -14.46 -8.60
C TRP A 75 -17.22 -14.50 -10.04
N ALA A 76 -17.19 -15.67 -10.68
CA ALA A 76 -17.74 -15.87 -12.01
C ALA A 76 -19.24 -15.56 -12.10
N ARG A 77 -20.01 -15.92 -11.08
CA ARG A 77 -21.43 -15.55 -11.00
C ARG A 77 -21.61 -14.04 -10.89
N VAL A 78 -20.79 -13.37 -10.08
CA VAL A 78 -20.88 -11.93 -9.83
C VAL A 78 -20.58 -11.11 -11.08
N TYR A 79 -19.45 -11.34 -11.76
CA TYR A 79 -19.11 -10.52 -12.93
C TYR A 79 -20.07 -10.78 -14.10
N ARG A 80 -20.58 -12.00 -14.26
CA ARG A 80 -21.60 -12.32 -15.28
C ARG A 80 -22.93 -11.64 -14.99
N ALA A 81 -23.38 -11.65 -13.74
CA ALA A 81 -24.57 -10.93 -13.32
C ALA A 81 -24.43 -9.40 -13.47
N ALA A 82 -23.21 -8.88 -13.40
CA ALA A 82 -22.90 -7.48 -13.70
C ALA A 82 -22.82 -7.16 -15.21
N GLY A 83 -23.12 -8.14 -16.09
CA GLY A 83 -23.10 -7.97 -17.55
C GLY A 83 -21.70 -8.03 -18.18
N ILE A 84 -20.68 -8.47 -17.45
CA ILE A 84 -19.33 -8.64 -18.00
C ILE A 84 -19.23 -10.02 -18.66
N PRO A 85 -18.96 -10.12 -19.97
CA PRO A 85 -18.80 -11.39 -20.63
C PRO A 85 -17.47 -12.04 -20.20
N PRO A 86 -17.40 -13.39 -20.08
CA PRO A 86 -16.16 -14.09 -19.71
C PRO A 86 -14.96 -13.77 -20.61
N ALA A 87 -15.21 -13.48 -21.90
CA ALA A 87 -14.15 -13.10 -22.85
C ALA A 87 -13.47 -11.76 -22.53
N SER A 88 -14.11 -10.89 -21.73
CA SER A 88 -13.52 -9.63 -21.27
C SER A 88 -12.75 -9.76 -19.96
N VAL A 89 -12.73 -10.96 -19.35
CA VAL A 89 -12.00 -11.21 -18.11
C VAL A 89 -10.69 -11.93 -18.46
N GLU A 90 -9.57 -11.23 -18.32
CA GLU A 90 -8.25 -11.84 -18.46
C GLU A 90 -7.92 -12.66 -17.20
N ASP A 91 -7.48 -13.90 -17.39
CA ASP A 91 -6.83 -14.64 -16.31
C ASP A 91 -5.37 -14.21 -16.19
N SER A 92 -5.09 -13.44 -15.14
CA SER A 92 -3.75 -12.97 -14.78
C SER A 92 -3.20 -13.73 -13.57
N SER A 93 -3.47 -15.04 -13.47
CA SER A 93 -2.93 -15.89 -12.41
C SER A 93 -1.40 -15.84 -12.37
N PRO A 94 -0.78 -15.63 -11.20
CA PRO A 94 0.67 -15.53 -11.09
C PRO A 94 1.31 -16.89 -11.35
N THR A 95 2.41 -16.90 -12.11
CA THR A 95 3.29 -18.06 -12.23
C THR A 95 3.94 -18.40 -10.89
N ALA A 96 4.43 -19.63 -10.74
CA ALA A 96 5.15 -20.05 -9.52
C ALA A 96 6.35 -19.14 -9.21
N PHE A 97 7.02 -18.64 -10.25
CA PHE A 97 8.15 -17.74 -10.13
C PHE A 97 7.75 -16.34 -9.67
N GLU A 98 6.67 -15.77 -10.23
CA GLU A 98 6.11 -14.50 -9.76
C GLU A 98 5.61 -14.59 -8.32
N LEU A 99 5.01 -15.72 -7.95
CA LEU A 99 4.58 -15.96 -6.58
C LEU A 99 5.77 -16.05 -5.61
N ALA A 100 6.86 -16.70 -6.01
CA ALA A 100 8.09 -16.75 -5.22
C ALA A 100 8.70 -15.35 -5.03
N ALA A 101 8.74 -14.55 -6.10
CA ALA A 101 9.19 -13.16 -6.05
C ALA A 101 8.31 -12.30 -5.13
N ALA A 102 6.98 -12.43 -5.23
CA ALA A 102 6.04 -11.72 -4.36
C ALA A 102 6.23 -12.09 -2.88
N ARG A 103 6.45 -13.37 -2.58
CA ARG A 103 6.75 -13.84 -1.21
C ARG A 103 8.04 -13.24 -0.66
N GLU A 104 9.09 -13.20 -1.47
CA GLU A 104 10.37 -12.58 -1.10
C GLU A 104 10.19 -11.07 -0.83
N ALA A 105 9.46 -10.36 -1.70
CA ALA A 105 9.14 -8.96 -1.50
C ALA A 105 8.35 -8.72 -0.21
N ALA A 106 7.36 -9.58 0.08
CA ALA A 106 6.56 -9.50 1.31
C ALA A 106 7.41 -9.72 2.57
N ARG A 107 8.34 -10.69 2.54
CA ARG A 107 9.29 -10.92 3.64
C ARG A 107 10.16 -9.69 3.90
N LEU A 108 10.74 -9.13 2.84
CA LEU A 108 11.57 -7.93 2.94
C LEU A 108 10.80 -6.72 3.49
N ALA A 109 9.53 -6.57 3.08
CA ALA A 109 8.65 -5.53 3.59
C ALA A 109 8.34 -5.72 5.09
N ALA A 110 8.10 -6.96 5.54
CA ALA A 110 7.90 -7.28 6.94
C ALA A 110 9.16 -6.99 7.79
N ASP A 111 10.34 -7.31 7.27
CA ASP A 111 11.61 -6.99 7.93
C ASP A 111 11.81 -5.47 8.06
N LEU A 112 11.44 -4.70 7.03
CA LEU A 112 11.48 -3.24 7.06
C LEU A 112 10.51 -2.69 8.10
N GLU A 113 9.26 -3.15 8.11
CA GLU A 113 8.26 -2.72 9.09
C GLU A 113 8.73 -3.01 10.52
N GLY A 114 9.31 -4.20 10.76
CA GLY A 114 9.89 -4.54 12.06
C GLY A 114 11.01 -3.58 12.49
N LYS A 115 11.88 -3.15 11.56
CA LYS A 115 12.94 -2.16 11.83
C LYS A 115 12.38 -0.76 12.08
N ILE A 116 11.37 -0.34 11.30
CA ILE A 116 10.66 0.93 11.48
C ILE A 116 10.00 0.96 12.85
N HIS A 117 9.28 -0.11 13.21
CA HIS A 117 8.58 -0.23 14.47
C HIS A 117 9.53 -0.18 15.66
N ARG A 118 10.64 -0.94 15.63
CA ARG A 118 11.69 -0.87 16.67
C ARG A 118 12.27 0.54 16.83
N SER A 119 12.53 1.22 15.72
CA SER A 119 13.06 2.59 15.73
C SER A 119 12.05 3.60 16.30
N LYS A 120 10.76 3.44 15.99
CA LYS A 120 9.68 4.28 16.55
C LYS A 120 9.47 4.01 18.05
N LYS A 121 9.52 2.74 18.48
CA LYS A 121 9.41 2.35 19.89
C LYS A 121 10.53 2.96 20.72
N GLN A 122 11.79 2.85 20.30
CA GLN A 122 12.93 3.47 21.00
C GLN A 122 12.76 4.98 21.18
N ARG A 123 12.22 5.69 20.17
CA ARG A 123 11.92 7.12 20.27
C ARG A 123 10.76 7.41 21.22
N SER A 124 9.71 6.58 21.18
CA SER A 124 8.57 6.69 22.08
C SER A 124 8.98 6.46 23.52
N ASP A 125 9.76 5.41 23.80
CA ASP A 125 10.28 5.07 25.12
C ASP A 125 11.16 6.20 25.66
N LYS A 126 12.07 6.75 24.84
CA LYS A 126 12.90 7.92 25.19
C LYS A 126 12.06 9.19 25.44
N SER A 127 11.04 9.43 24.62
CA SER A 127 10.13 10.58 24.81
C SER A 127 9.26 10.42 26.05
N TRP A 128 8.84 9.21 26.37
CA TRP A 128 8.10 8.88 27.59
C TRP A 128 8.98 9.03 28.83
N MET A 129 10.20 8.48 28.83
CA MET A 129 11.17 8.66 29.93
C MET A 129 11.43 10.13 30.23
N ARG A 130 11.61 10.98 29.20
CA ARG A 130 11.76 12.44 29.40
C ARG A 130 10.53 13.07 30.06
N ARG A 131 9.32 12.76 29.57
CA ARG A 131 8.07 13.29 30.14
C ARG A 131 7.83 12.82 31.58
N THR A 132 8.14 11.56 31.88
CA THR A 132 7.97 10.99 33.21
C THR A 132 8.98 11.57 34.20
N ALA A 133 10.24 11.76 33.78
CA ALA A 133 11.25 12.41 34.62
C ALA A 133 10.89 13.86 34.92
N GLU A 134 10.42 14.61 33.92
CA GLU A 134 9.90 15.98 34.08
C GLU A 134 8.70 16.02 35.03
N ALA A 135 7.72 15.13 34.86
CA ALA A 135 6.55 15.06 35.74
C ALA A 135 6.88 14.62 37.18
N ALA A 136 8.00 13.91 37.38
CA ALA A 136 8.49 13.49 38.68
C ALA A 136 9.53 14.46 39.28
N GLU A 137 9.79 15.60 38.63
CA GLU A 137 10.83 16.57 38.98
C GLU A 137 12.23 15.94 39.14
N LEU A 138 12.47 14.83 38.45
CA LEU A 138 13.74 14.12 38.47
C LEU A 138 14.69 14.73 37.44
N VAL A 139 15.87 15.15 37.90
CA VAL A 139 16.96 15.58 37.02
C VAL A 139 17.58 14.34 36.37
N LEU A 140 17.41 14.20 35.06
CA LEU A 140 18.13 13.20 34.27
C LEU A 140 19.62 13.56 34.25
N SER A 141 20.50 12.60 34.54
CA SER A 141 21.95 12.84 34.53
C SER A 141 22.45 13.19 33.11
N ASP A 142 23.54 13.96 33.03
CA ASP A 142 24.10 14.46 31.76
C ASP A 142 24.46 13.37 30.75
N ASP A 143 24.70 12.13 31.20
CA ASP A 143 24.89 10.96 30.33
C ASP A 143 23.64 10.53 29.53
N GLU A 144 22.45 10.96 30.00
CA GLU A 144 21.14 10.72 29.41
C GLU A 144 20.57 11.94 28.65
N ALA A 145 21.04 13.16 28.97
CA ALA A 145 20.50 14.41 28.42
C ALA A 145 21.07 14.78 27.04
N ASP A 146 22.39 14.61 26.79
CA ASP A 146 23.07 15.24 25.65
C ASP A 146 23.79 14.27 24.68
N LYS A 147 23.02 13.41 24.00
CA LYS A 147 23.49 12.65 22.81
C LYS A 147 22.69 12.99 21.54
N ASP A 148 21.95 14.10 21.54
CA ASP A 148 20.78 14.27 20.67
C ASP A 148 21.07 14.81 19.25
N LYS A 149 22.17 15.53 19.00
CA LYS A 149 22.39 16.12 17.65
C LYS A 149 23.16 15.22 16.67
N GLY A 150 24.03 14.32 17.16
CA GLY A 150 24.88 13.46 16.31
C GLY A 150 24.39 12.02 16.11
N LYS A 151 23.73 11.42 17.11
CA LYS A 151 23.38 9.99 17.10
C LYS A 151 22.03 9.67 16.43
N ASP A 152 21.14 10.64 16.28
CA ASP A 152 19.82 10.46 15.66
C ASP A 152 19.85 10.23 14.14
N MET A 153 20.96 10.61 13.49
CA MET A 153 21.20 10.39 12.07
C MET A 153 21.63 8.96 11.75
N ALA A 154 22.31 8.26 12.66
CA ALA A 154 22.81 6.89 12.44
C ALA A 154 21.68 5.87 12.19
N PRO A 155 20.61 5.79 13.02
CA PRO A 155 19.49 4.89 12.76
C PRO A 155 18.66 5.31 11.53
N LYS A 156 18.53 6.61 11.25
CA LYS A 156 17.87 7.09 10.02
C LYS A 156 18.65 6.71 8.75
N LYS A 157 19.98 6.88 8.76
CA LYS A 157 20.88 6.54 7.65
C LYS A 157 20.95 5.04 7.41
N ALA A 158 20.99 4.24 8.48
CA ALA A 158 20.93 2.78 8.39
C ALA A 158 19.57 2.28 7.85
N LEU A 159 18.46 2.85 8.31
CA LEU A 159 17.12 2.54 7.81
C LEU A 159 16.97 2.92 6.33
N TRP A 160 17.47 4.09 5.95
CA TRP A 160 17.49 4.54 4.56
C TRP A 160 18.37 3.64 3.67
N GLY A 161 19.56 3.25 4.14
CA GLY A 161 20.43 2.30 3.44
C GLY A 161 19.76 0.94 3.24
N PHE A 162 19.09 0.42 4.27
CA PHE A 162 18.31 -0.80 4.17
C PHE A 162 17.13 -0.68 3.19
N TYR A 163 16.41 0.45 3.22
CA TYR A 163 15.34 0.73 2.26
C TYR A 163 15.85 0.75 0.81
N GLN A 164 16.99 1.37 0.55
CA GLN A 164 17.60 1.40 -0.80
C GLN A 164 18.04 0.00 -1.25
N GLN A 165 18.65 -0.79 -0.36
CA GLN A 165 19.00 -2.20 -0.66
C GLN A 165 17.75 -3.05 -0.94
N MET A 166 16.71 -2.88 -0.14
CA MET A 166 15.42 -3.54 -0.33
C MET A 166 14.81 -3.17 -1.69
N LEU A 167 14.76 -1.88 -2.01
CA LEU A 167 14.27 -1.40 -3.31
C LEU A 167 15.06 -1.98 -4.47
N ALA A 168 16.40 -2.03 -4.36
CA ALA A 168 17.24 -2.63 -5.39
C ALA A 168 16.92 -4.12 -5.58
N ARG A 169 16.68 -4.86 -4.50
CA ARG A 169 16.29 -6.28 -4.54
C ARG A 169 14.92 -6.47 -5.17
N VAL A 170 13.92 -5.67 -4.77
CA VAL A 170 12.57 -5.70 -5.35
C VAL A 170 12.59 -5.33 -6.84
N ARG A 171 13.41 -4.36 -7.25
CA ARG A 171 13.53 -3.97 -8.67
C ARG A 171 14.15 -5.05 -9.55
N ARG A 172 14.98 -5.92 -8.97
CA ARG A 172 15.60 -7.08 -9.65
C ARG A 172 14.69 -8.31 -9.69
N LEU A 173 13.59 -8.30 -8.94
CA LEU A 173 12.62 -9.37 -9.02
C LEU A 173 12.04 -9.43 -10.44
N PRO A 174 11.77 -10.64 -10.93
CA PRO A 174 11.19 -10.83 -12.25
C PRO A 174 9.88 -10.07 -12.38
N LYS A 175 9.71 -9.39 -13.51
CA LYS A 175 8.47 -8.73 -13.88
C LYS A 175 7.85 -9.52 -15.03
N ARG A 176 6.52 -9.66 -15.03
CA ARG A 176 5.77 -10.22 -16.15
C ARG A 176 6.17 -9.47 -17.43
N GLN A 177 6.78 -10.17 -18.39
CA GLN A 177 7.07 -9.58 -19.70
C GLN A 177 5.73 -9.32 -20.41
N GLY A 178 5.53 -8.11 -20.95
CA GLY A 178 4.30 -7.74 -21.65
C GLY A 178 3.16 -7.21 -20.79
N ALA A 179 3.32 -7.05 -19.47
CA ALA A 179 2.34 -6.31 -18.68
C ALA A 179 2.33 -4.84 -19.15
N ALA A 180 1.18 -4.36 -19.62
CA ALA A 180 1.03 -2.97 -20.01
C ALA A 180 1.46 -2.08 -18.83
N PRO A 181 2.30 -1.06 -19.06
CA PRO A 181 2.67 -0.14 -18.00
C PRO A 181 1.39 0.53 -17.48
N LEU A 182 1.21 0.53 -16.14
CA LEU A 182 0.09 1.24 -15.51
C LEU A 182 -0.03 2.63 -16.12
N PRO A 183 -1.24 3.06 -16.53
CA PRO A 183 -1.41 4.30 -17.27
C PRO A 183 -0.81 5.45 -16.45
N ARG A 184 0.25 6.06 -17.00
CA ARG A 184 0.92 7.17 -16.32
C ARG A 184 -0.06 8.33 -16.26
N ARG A 185 -0.23 8.89 -15.06
CA ARG A 185 -1.00 10.12 -14.86
C ARG A 185 -0.33 11.21 -15.70
N ARG A 186 -0.91 11.54 -16.86
CA ARG A 186 -0.40 12.65 -17.69
C ARG A 186 -0.43 13.89 -16.81
N ARG A 187 0.74 14.49 -16.56
CA ARG A 187 0.84 15.82 -15.93
C ARG A 187 -0.07 16.75 -16.72
N ARG A 188 -1.10 17.29 -16.09
CA ARG A 188 -1.76 18.48 -16.63
C ARG A 188 -0.70 19.57 -16.66
N ARG A 189 -0.38 20.05 -17.86
CA ARG A 189 0.18 21.39 -18.04
C ARG A 189 -0.88 22.42 -17.67
#